data_AF-A0A1Q3RQN2-F1
#
_entry.id   AF-A0A1Q3RQN2-F1
#
_cell.length_a   1.000
_cell.length_b   1.000
_cell.length_c   1.000
_cell.angle_alpha   90.00
_cell.angle_beta   90.00
_cell.angle_gamma   90.00
#
_symmetry.space_group_name_H-M   'P 1'
#
loop_
_entity.id
_entity.type
_entity.pdbx_description
1 polymer ?
#
loop_
_entity_poly.entity_id
_entity_poly.type
_entity_poly.pdbx_seq_one_letter_code
_entity_poly.pdbx_strand_id
1 'polypeptide(L)'
;MQMYGTKRSEATGYSSLGYLKKLNADEIKIDRMFIGDYPERDNGNILKAIVAMGNEIGIKLIIEGVETEAQYEYIKLLQCGNYQGFYGSVPKRLEQVISDLKNK
;
A
#
# COMPACT_ATOMS: atom_id res chain seq x y z
N MET A 1 33.88 0.93 -25.28
CA MET A 1 32.90 1.05 -26.38
C MET A 1 31.54 1.33 -25.75
N GLN A 2 31.14 2.61 -25.66
CA GLN A 2 29.77 2.96 -25.24
C GLN A 2 28.90 2.99 -26.49
N MET A 3 27.86 2.16 -26.54
CA MET A 3 26.82 2.26 -27.56
C MET A 3 25.74 3.23 -27.08
N TYR A 4 25.57 4.35 -27.80
CA TYR A 4 24.43 5.24 -27.66
C TYR A 4 23.21 4.64 -28.34
N GLY A 5 22.12 4.44 -27.58
CA GLY A 5 20.81 4.00 -28.08
C GLY A 5 19.70 4.95 -27.67
N THR A 6 19.12 5.63 -28.67
CA THR A 6 17.78 6.23 -28.76
C THR A 6 17.16 6.93 -27.54
N LYS A 7 17.03 8.26 -27.65
CA LYS A 7 16.18 9.09 -26.79
C LYS A 7 14.72 8.60 -26.79
N ARG A 8 14.27 8.06 -25.65
CA ARG A 8 12.92 8.29 -25.11
C ARG A 8 13.10 9.11 -23.83
N SER A 9 12.69 10.36 -23.87
CA SER A 9 12.72 11.27 -22.72
C SER A 9 11.55 10.95 -21.80
N GLU A 10 11.80 10.19 -20.74
CA GLU A 10 11.19 10.26 -19.40
C GLU A 10 11.74 9.12 -18.53
N ALA A 11 12.91 9.37 -17.92
CA ALA A 11 13.42 8.74 -16.69
C ALA A 11 14.90 9.10 -16.57
N THR A 12 15.22 10.15 -15.82
CA THR A 12 16.60 10.39 -15.37
C THR A 12 17.01 9.29 -14.38
N GLY A 13 17.37 8.10 -14.88
CA GLY A 13 18.35 7.15 -14.31
C GLY A 13 18.16 6.55 -12.91
N TYR A 14 17.20 7.00 -12.10
CA TYR A 14 16.89 6.41 -10.80
C TYR A 14 15.58 5.64 -10.90
N SER A 15 15.66 4.31 -10.84
CA SER A 15 14.48 3.45 -10.68
C SER A 15 13.71 3.85 -9.42
N SER A 16 12.38 3.81 -9.42
CA SER A 16 11.54 4.10 -8.26
C SER A 16 11.93 3.28 -7.01
N LEU A 17 12.46 2.06 -7.21
CA LEU A 17 13.00 1.21 -6.12
C LEU A 17 14.29 1.74 -5.51
N GLY A 18 15.17 2.32 -6.32
CA GLY A 18 16.38 2.98 -5.86
C GLY A 18 16.08 4.25 -5.05
N TYR A 19 14.99 4.95 -5.38
CA TYR A 19 14.48 6.06 -4.58
C TYR A 19 13.85 5.56 -3.27
N LEU A 20 13.06 4.49 -3.32
CA LEU A 20 12.44 3.85 -2.16
C LEU A 20 13.49 3.48 -1.08
N LYS A 21 14.64 2.93 -1.48
CA LYS A 21 15.74 2.61 -0.56
C LYS A 21 16.36 3.84 0.13
N LYS A 22 16.28 5.01 -0.49
CA LYS A 22 16.82 6.28 0.02
C LYS A 22 15.75 7.14 0.69
N LEU A 23 14.50 6.72 0.61
CA LEU A 23 13.38 7.49 1.12
C LEU A 23 13.41 7.45 2.63
N ASN A 24 13.58 8.61 3.26
CA ASN A 24 13.48 8.76 4.70
C ASN A 24 12.02 8.99 5.11
N ALA A 25 11.14 8.05 4.76
CA ALA A 25 9.74 8.08 5.14
C ALA A 25 9.47 6.98 6.17
N ASP A 26 8.69 7.31 7.19
CA ASP A 26 8.29 6.35 8.21
C ASP A 26 7.21 5.38 7.70
N GLU A 27 6.40 5.81 6.73
CA GLU A 27 5.31 5.02 6.17
C GLU A 27 5.02 5.29 4.69
N ILE A 28 4.45 4.29 4.03
CA ILE A 28 3.98 4.36 2.64
C ILE A 28 2.56 3.80 2.56
N LYS A 29 1.70 4.52 1.84
CA LYS A 29 0.34 4.08 1.52
C LYS A 29 0.34 3.34 0.18
N ILE A 30 -0.28 2.17 0.16
CA ILE A 30 -0.48 1.36 -1.03
C ILE A 30 -1.91 1.58 -1.52
N ASP A 31 -2.04 2.09 -2.74
CA ASP A 31 -3.33 2.46 -3.31
C ASP A 31 -4.31 1.28 -3.37
N ARG A 32 -5.60 1.58 -3.24
CA ARG A 32 -6.69 0.60 -3.28
C ARG A 32 -6.68 -0.29 -4.52
N MET A 33 -6.13 0.17 -5.65
CA MET A 33 -6.05 -0.61 -6.88
C MET A 33 -5.31 -1.94 -6.72
N PHE A 34 -4.47 -2.10 -5.67
CA PHE A 34 -3.74 -3.33 -5.41
C PHE A 34 -4.52 -4.37 -4.59
N ILE A 35 -5.64 -4.00 -3.97
CA ILE A 35 -6.45 -4.90 -3.12
C ILE A 35 -7.92 -4.99 -3.56
N GLY A 36 -8.44 -3.98 -4.27
CA GLY A 36 -9.88 -3.82 -4.51
C GLY A 36 -10.56 -5.02 -5.16
N ASP A 37 -9.87 -5.70 -6.08
CA ASP A 37 -10.38 -6.86 -6.82
C ASP A 37 -10.10 -8.22 -6.15
N TYR A 38 -9.41 -8.23 -4.99
CA TYR A 38 -9.13 -9.46 -4.24
C TYR A 38 -10.34 -9.90 -3.39
N PRO A 39 -10.69 -11.19 -3.34
CA PRO A 39 -10.09 -12.33 -4.06
C PRO A 39 -10.79 -12.68 -5.38
N GLU A 40 -11.78 -11.89 -5.82
CA GLU A 40 -12.68 -12.27 -6.91
C GLU A 40 -12.01 -12.29 -8.29
N ARG A 41 -11.18 -11.28 -8.58
CA ARG A 41 -10.55 -11.09 -9.91
C ARG A 41 -9.03 -10.95 -9.83
N ASP A 42 -8.47 -10.84 -8.64
CA ASP A 42 -7.03 -10.77 -8.37
C ASP A 42 -6.64 -11.73 -7.23
N ASN A 43 -5.50 -12.41 -7.37
CA ASN A 43 -4.95 -13.32 -6.36
C ASN A 43 -4.07 -12.60 -5.31
N GLY A 44 -3.94 -11.28 -5.40
CA GLY A 44 -3.15 -10.41 -4.52
C GLY A 44 -1.65 -10.48 -4.75
N ASN A 45 -1.17 -11.11 -5.82
CA ASN A 45 0.27 -11.38 -6.01
C ASN A 45 1.14 -10.12 -6.09
N ILE A 46 0.64 -9.05 -6.71
CA ILE A 46 1.35 -7.77 -6.80
C ILE A 46 1.43 -7.13 -5.41
N LEU A 47 0.30 -7.09 -4.68
CA LEU A 47 0.26 -6.59 -3.31
C LEU A 47 1.21 -7.37 -2.40
N LYS A 48 1.22 -8.69 -2.50
CA LYS A 48 2.17 -9.55 -1.76
C LYS A 48 3.62 -9.19 -2.03
N ALA A 49 4.00 -8.94 -3.28
CA ALA A 49 5.36 -8.55 -3.63
C ALA A 49 5.73 -7.17 -3.06
N ILE A 50 4.79 -6.21 -3.10
CA ILE A 50 4.96 -4.88 -2.51
C ILE A 50 5.12 -4.98 -0.99
N VAL A 51 4.28 -5.76 -0.32
CA VAL A 51 4.33 -5.96 1.14
C VAL A 51 5.64 -6.61 1.56
N ALA A 52 6.06 -7.68 0.87
CA ALA A 52 7.34 -8.32 1.13
C ALA A 52 8.50 -7.33 1.00
N MET A 53 8.52 -6.52 -0.06
CA MET A 53 9.55 -5.50 -0.25
C MET A 53 9.56 -4.45 0.87
N GLY A 54 8.39 -3.94 1.27
CA GLY A 54 8.30 -2.95 2.35
C GLY A 54 8.80 -3.50 3.68
N ASN A 55 8.45 -4.75 3.99
CA ASN A 55 8.94 -5.45 5.18
C ASN A 55 10.46 -5.61 5.16
N GLU A 56 11.05 -5.99 4.04
CA GLU A 56 12.51 -6.17 3.89
C GLU A 56 13.31 -4.87 4.10
N ILE A 57 12.76 -3.72 3.70
CA ILE A 57 13.41 -2.42 3.91
C ILE A 57 13.02 -1.75 5.23
N GLY A 58 12.16 -2.39 6.02
CA GLY A 58 11.73 -1.91 7.34
C GLY A 58 10.81 -0.68 7.31
N ILE A 59 10.06 -0.47 6.22
CA ILE A 59 9.12 0.65 6.13
C ILE A 59 7.70 0.21 6.49
N LYS A 60 6.97 1.06 7.23
CA LYS A 60 5.58 0.76 7.58
C LYS A 60 4.70 0.93 6.34
N LEU A 61 3.87 -0.06 6.05
CA LEU A 61 2.89 0.01 4.97
C LEU A 61 1.48 0.21 5.52
N ILE A 62 0.67 0.98 4.78
CA ILE A 62 -0.79 1.12 4.99
C ILE A 62 -1.49 0.73 3.69
N ILE A 63 -2.34 -0.31 3.73
CA ILE A 63 -3.12 -0.71 2.56
C ILE A 63 -4.42 0.09 2.51
N GLU A 64 -4.64 0.85 1.45
CA GLU A 64 -5.87 1.60 1.24
C GLU A 64 -6.95 0.75 0.57
N GLY A 65 -8.23 1.09 0.77
CA GLY A 65 -9.37 0.45 0.11
C GLY A 65 -9.70 -0.95 0.60
N VAL A 66 -9.37 -1.28 1.86
CA VAL A 66 -9.82 -2.55 2.47
C VAL A 66 -11.30 -2.43 2.84
N GLU A 67 -12.15 -3.15 2.11
CA GLU A 67 -13.61 -3.06 2.22
C GLU A 67 -14.24 -4.35 2.75
N THR A 68 -13.56 -5.50 2.63
CA THR A 68 -14.08 -6.80 3.06
C THR A 68 -13.21 -7.50 4.11
N GLU A 69 -13.81 -8.40 4.87
CA GLU A 69 -13.09 -9.25 5.84
C GLU A 69 -12.03 -10.12 5.16
N ALA A 70 -12.33 -10.63 3.95
CA ALA A 70 -11.38 -11.43 3.18
C ALA A 70 -10.13 -10.62 2.81
N GLN A 71 -10.28 -9.35 2.43
CA GLN A 71 -9.16 -8.45 2.15
C GLN A 71 -8.35 -8.15 3.42
N TYR A 72 -9.03 -7.91 4.55
CA TYR A 72 -8.37 -7.66 5.83
C TYR A 72 -7.54 -8.86 6.32
N GLU A 73 -8.14 -10.06 6.32
CA GLU A 73 -7.41 -11.27 6.73
C GLU A 73 -6.26 -11.58 5.77
N TYR A 74 -6.39 -11.28 4.47
CA TYR A 74 -5.29 -11.43 3.52
C TYR A 74 -4.09 -10.54 3.85
N ILE A 75 -4.28 -9.23 4.07
CA ILE A 75 -3.15 -8.34 4.38
C ILE A 75 -2.49 -8.69 5.71
N LYS A 76 -3.28 -9.19 6.68
CA LYS A 76 -2.79 -9.69 7.96
C LYS A 76 -1.95 -10.96 7.79
N LEU A 77 -2.32 -11.87 6.89
CA LEU A 77 -1.50 -13.03 6.51
C LEU A 77 -0.18 -12.62 5.85
N LEU A 78 -0.16 -11.49 5.13
CA LEU A 78 1.06 -10.89 4.58
C LEU A 78 1.90 -10.16 5.65
N GLN A 79 1.52 -10.23 6.93
CA GLN A 79 2.15 -9.51 8.04
C GLN A 79 2.04 -7.98 7.90
N CYS A 80 1.04 -7.48 7.16
CA CYS A 80 0.71 -6.06 7.03
C CYS A 80 -0.65 -5.80 7.68
N GLY A 81 -0.64 -5.36 8.94
CA GLY A 81 -1.87 -5.10 9.70
C GLY A 81 -2.44 -3.69 9.59
N ASN A 82 -1.69 -2.71 9.06
CA ASN A 82 -2.20 -1.35 8.93
C ASN A 82 -3.00 -1.20 7.64
N TYR A 83 -4.20 -0.65 7.76
CA TYR A 83 -5.07 -0.43 6.62
C TYR A 83 -5.95 0.81 6.81
N GLN A 84 -6.50 1.27 5.69
CA GLN A 84 -7.56 2.25 5.63
C GLN A 84 -8.63 1.74 4.65
N GLY A 85 -9.89 1.73 5.06
CA GLY A 85 -10.99 1.38 4.17
C GLY A 85 -12.30 1.14 4.90
N PHE A 86 -13.37 0.91 4.15
CA PHE A 86 -14.73 0.80 4.68
C PHE A 86 -14.92 -0.38 5.63
N TYR A 87 -14.07 -1.41 5.57
CA TYR A 87 -14.07 -2.49 6.55
C TYR A 87 -13.81 -1.98 7.98
N GLY A 88 -12.90 -1.01 8.13
CA GLY A 88 -12.55 -0.44 9.43
C GLY A 88 -13.49 0.67 9.86
N SER A 89 -13.77 1.62 8.95
CA SER A 89 -14.78 2.66 9.12
C SER A 89 -15.03 3.36 7.79
N VAL A 90 -16.29 3.72 7.54
CA VAL A 90 -16.61 4.70 6.49
C VAL A 90 -16.10 6.09 6.89
N PRO A 91 -15.89 7.02 5.92
CA PRO A 91 -15.67 8.42 6.20
C PRO A 91 -16.82 9.00 7.02
N LYS A 92 -16.48 9.69 8.10
CA LYS A 92 -17.43 10.24 9.06
C LYS A 92 -17.17 11.72 9.26
N ARG A 93 -18.20 12.45 9.71
CA ARG A 93 -18.02 13.84 10.14
C ARG A 93 -17.22 13.88 11.45
N LEU A 94 -16.60 15.01 11.72
CA LEU A 94 -15.75 15.21 12.90
C LEU A 94 -16.50 14.86 14.20
N GLU A 95 -17.77 15.24 14.32
CA GLU A 95 -18.57 15.01 15.53
C GLU A 95 -18.78 13.52 15.77
N GLN A 96 -19.00 12.76 14.70
CA GLN A 96 -19.17 11.30 14.76
C GLN A 96 -17.85 10.61 15.15
N VAL A 97 -16.73 11.06 14.58
CA VAL A 97 -15.40 10.54 14.94
C VAL A 97 -15.09 10.77 16.42
N ILE A 98 -15.36 11.97 16.94
CA ILE A 98 -15.15 12.29 18.35
C ILE A 98 -16.01 11.40 19.26
N SER A 99 -17.26 11.14 18.87
CA SER A 99 -18.15 10.24 19.62
C SER A 99 -17.61 8.81 19.63
N ASP A 100 -17.18 8.27 18.49
CA ASP A 100 -16.65 6.91 18.39
C ASP A 100 -15.37 6.72 19.23
N LEU A 101 -14.49 7.73 19.25
CA LEU A 101 -13.23 7.69 20.01
C LEU A 101 -13.45 7.71 21.53
N LYS A 102 -14.55 8.30 22.02
CA LYS A 102 -14.87 8.31 23.46
C LYS A 102 -15.49 7.00 23.96
N ASN A 103 -15.98 6.18 23.04
CA ASN A 103 -16.70 4.93 23.34
C ASN A 103 -15.87 3.67 23.05
N LYS A 104 -14.58 3.82 22.70
CA LYS A 104 -13.59 2.75 22.57
C LYS A 104 -12.72 2.68 23.82
#